data_AF-A0A7R9QTR6-F1
#
_entry.id   AF-A0A7R9QTR6-F1
#
_cell.length_a   1.000
_cell.length_b   1.000
_cell.length_c   1.000
_cell.angle_alpha   90.00
_cell.angle_beta   90.00
_cell.angle_gamma   90.00
#
_symmetry.space_group_name_H-M   'P 1'
#
loop_
_entity.id
_entity.type
_entity.pdbx_description
1 polymer ?
#
loop_
_entity_poly.entity_id
_entity_poly.type
_entity_poly.pdbx_seq_one_letter_code
_entity_poly.pdbx_strand_id
1 'polypeptide(L)'
;MYLSGALGHNSNECNGLVWNNNELSYIGQDVRQIPAIIAKIYSPNAVKLDLSFNIIDTLDGIEKFTSLEELILDNNLLNDSIQFSFNPLLHTLSLNKNKLADLNKLLDHLSKMCPNLRFLSLLGNSACPDQLSHTDNDEDDYKRYRRYVIYRLPHLKFLDSTKVTAEERRDANQRGQYLKTIRPDGQLFDENQERRVAREIFTPLPSDTNSSGSHQGAYGKLRHKYTGKHSEGNRFIRNHEL
;
A
#
# COMPACT_ATOMS: atom_id res chain seq x y z
N MET A 1 -20.06 -3.91 58.72
CA MET A 1 -20.79 -5.04 58.09
C MET A 1 -20.63 -4.92 56.60
N TYR A 2 -19.94 -5.88 56.01
CA TYR A 2 -19.84 -6.07 54.57
C TYR A 2 -21.22 -6.35 53.99
N LEU A 3 -21.59 -5.68 52.90
CA LEU A 3 -22.60 -6.19 51.97
C LEU A 3 -21.95 -6.27 50.59
N SER A 4 -21.28 -7.40 50.41
CA SER A 4 -21.00 -8.04 49.15
C SER A 4 -22.29 -8.48 48.46
N GLY A 5 -22.34 -8.33 47.14
CA GLY A 5 -23.11 -9.20 46.26
C GLY A 5 -24.37 -8.59 45.67
N ALA A 6 -24.29 -8.24 44.39
CA ALA A 6 -25.03 -8.95 43.36
C ALA A 6 -24.48 -8.55 41.98
N LEU A 7 -23.69 -9.46 41.41
CA LEU A 7 -23.39 -9.50 39.99
C LEU A 7 -24.72 -9.61 39.23
N GLY A 8 -25.20 -8.48 38.72
CA GLY A 8 -26.26 -8.44 37.73
C GLY A 8 -25.68 -8.81 36.38
N HIS A 9 -25.86 -10.06 35.99
CA HIS A 9 -25.78 -10.52 34.61
C HIS A 9 -26.59 -9.56 33.72
N ASN A 10 -25.93 -8.66 33.01
CA ASN A 10 -26.56 -7.90 31.93
C ASN A 10 -26.54 -8.76 30.67
N SER A 11 -27.52 -9.65 30.59
CA SER A 11 -27.94 -10.31 29.35
C SER A 11 -28.62 -9.29 28.42
N ASN A 12 -27.82 -8.44 27.80
CA ASN A 12 -28.24 -7.61 26.65
C ASN A 12 -27.28 -7.85 25.48
N GLU A 13 -27.14 -9.12 25.09
CA GLU A 13 -26.66 -9.49 23.75
C GLU A 13 -27.80 -9.24 22.75
N CYS A 14 -28.00 -7.98 22.36
CA CYS A 14 -28.83 -7.66 21.21
C CYS A 14 -27.92 -7.36 20.02
N ASN A 15 -27.97 -8.21 18.99
CA ASN A 15 -27.57 -7.92 17.61
C ASN A 15 -26.15 -7.34 17.40
N GLY A 16 -25.12 -8.06 17.84
CA GLY A 16 -23.72 -7.81 17.45
C GLY A 16 -23.07 -6.52 17.95
N LEU A 17 -23.76 -5.77 18.83
CA LEU A 17 -23.26 -4.59 19.51
C LEU A 17 -22.69 -4.97 20.88
N VAL A 18 -21.40 -4.73 21.10
CA VAL A 18 -20.72 -4.96 22.37
C VAL A 18 -20.08 -3.65 22.83
N TRP A 19 -20.29 -3.29 24.09
CA TRP A 19 -19.70 -2.11 24.71
C TRP A 19 -19.06 -2.48 26.04
N ASN A 20 -17.75 -2.34 26.15
CA ASN A 20 -17.01 -2.64 27.38
C ASN A 20 -15.77 -1.74 27.50
N ASN A 21 -15.51 -1.17 28.68
CA ASN A 21 -14.29 -0.37 28.94
C ASN A 21 -13.96 0.67 27.86
N ASN A 22 -14.97 1.41 27.39
CA ASN A 22 -14.83 2.42 26.33
C ASN A 22 -14.45 1.84 24.95
N GLU A 23 -14.59 0.53 24.77
CA GLU A 23 -14.43 -0.19 23.51
C GLU A 23 -15.82 -0.54 22.96
N LEU A 24 -16.09 -0.09 21.74
CA LEU A 24 -17.30 -0.38 21.00
C LEU A 24 -16.99 -1.36 19.87
N SER A 25 -17.66 -2.50 19.86
CA SER A 25 -17.64 -3.43 18.73
C SER A 25 -19.03 -3.54 18.13
N TYR A 26 -19.13 -3.38 16.82
CA TYR A 26 -20.35 -3.52 16.06
C TYR A 26 -20.04 -4.24 14.74
N ILE A 27 -19.90 -5.56 14.84
CA ILE A 27 -19.28 -6.43 13.85
C ILE A 27 -20.36 -7.27 13.15
N GLY A 28 -20.24 -7.49 11.84
CA GLY A 28 -21.09 -8.47 11.15
C GLY A 28 -22.55 -8.05 10.97
N GLN A 29 -22.83 -6.76 10.84
CA GLN A 29 -24.20 -6.20 10.82
C GLN A 29 -24.64 -5.69 9.45
N ASP A 30 -23.83 -5.91 8.41
CA ASP A 30 -24.08 -5.46 7.04
C ASP A 30 -24.43 -3.97 6.93
N VAL A 31 -23.86 -3.14 7.80
CA VAL A 31 -24.05 -1.69 7.71
C VAL A 31 -23.09 -1.06 6.69
N ARG A 32 -23.59 -0.07 5.94
CA ARG A 32 -22.81 0.68 4.94
C ARG A 32 -22.09 1.92 5.50
N GLN A 33 -22.53 2.37 6.66
CA GLN A 33 -21.99 3.55 7.35
C GLN A 33 -22.22 3.39 8.85
N ILE A 34 -21.57 4.22 9.66
CA ILE A 34 -21.73 4.20 11.11
C ILE A 34 -23.17 4.62 11.46
N PRO A 35 -23.98 3.76 12.11
CA PRO A 35 -25.36 4.11 12.43
C PRO A 35 -25.43 5.34 13.34
N ALA A 36 -26.27 6.31 12.99
CA ALA A 36 -26.35 7.59 13.69
C ALA A 36 -26.69 7.44 15.19
N ILE A 37 -27.49 6.43 15.54
CA ILE A 37 -27.86 6.13 16.93
C ILE A 37 -26.64 5.63 17.72
N ILE A 38 -25.85 4.73 17.13
CA ILE A 38 -24.62 4.20 17.75
C ILE A 38 -23.62 5.34 17.95
N ALA A 39 -23.38 6.15 16.90
CA ALA A 39 -22.50 7.30 17.02
C ALA A 39 -22.99 8.26 18.12
N LYS A 40 -24.29 8.58 18.19
CA LYS A 40 -24.83 9.49 19.20
C LYS A 40 -24.63 8.97 20.64
N ILE A 41 -24.80 7.67 20.87
CA ILE A 41 -24.78 7.10 22.23
C ILE A 41 -23.35 6.88 22.73
N TYR A 42 -22.48 6.36 21.87
CA TYR A 42 -21.18 5.82 22.29
C TYR A 42 -19.99 6.72 21.94
N SER A 43 -20.10 7.59 20.93
CA SER A 43 -18.96 8.40 20.48
C SER A 43 -18.31 9.31 21.53
N PRO A 44 -19.03 9.86 22.56
CA PRO A 44 -18.40 10.70 23.57
C PRO A 44 -17.34 9.97 24.40
N ASN A 45 -17.53 8.66 24.59
CA ASN A 45 -16.69 7.84 25.48
C ASN A 45 -15.85 6.81 24.72
N ALA A 46 -16.18 6.49 23.47
CA ALA A 46 -15.49 5.46 22.71
C ALA A 46 -14.02 5.83 22.45
N VAL A 47 -13.12 5.00 22.97
CA VAL A 47 -11.67 5.04 22.77
C VAL A 47 -11.26 4.04 21.70
N LYS A 48 -11.96 2.90 21.62
CA LYS A 48 -11.75 1.89 20.58
C LYS A 48 -13.05 1.61 19.84
N LEU A 49 -12.95 1.47 18.52
CA LEU A 49 -14.08 1.19 17.65
C LEU A 49 -13.72 0.07 16.68
N ASP A 50 -14.43 -1.04 16.79
CA ASP A 50 -14.36 -2.16 15.86
C ASP A 50 -15.65 -2.26 15.05
N LEU A 51 -15.52 -2.05 13.74
CA LEU A 51 -16.60 -2.10 12.76
C LEU A 51 -16.30 -3.15 11.68
N SER A 52 -15.52 -4.17 12.02
CA SER A 52 -15.10 -5.20 11.08
C SER A 52 -16.28 -6.03 10.55
N PHE A 53 -16.08 -6.68 9.40
CA PHE A 53 -17.06 -7.57 8.77
C PHE A 53 -18.42 -6.91 8.51
N ASN A 54 -18.41 -5.63 8.12
CA ASN A 54 -19.61 -4.95 7.63
C ASN A 54 -19.47 -4.71 6.12
N ILE A 55 -20.33 -3.87 5.55
CA ILE A 55 -20.24 -3.43 4.16
C ILE A 55 -19.97 -1.93 4.07
N ILE A 56 -19.19 -1.40 5.02
CA ILE A 56 -18.96 0.04 5.14
C ILE A 56 -18.21 0.56 3.92
N ASP A 57 -18.78 1.55 3.25
CA ASP A 57 -18.21 2.21 2.08
C ASP A 57 -17.90 3.72 2.32
N THR A 58 -18.36 4.27 3.45
CA THR A 58 -18.08 5.64 3.92
C THR A 58 -17.80 5.70 5.42
N LEU A 59 -17.00 6.67 5.86
CA LEU A 59 -16.72 6.94 7.28
C LEU A 59 -17.59 8.06 7.86
N ASP A 60 -18.71 8.41 7.21
CA ASP A 60 -19.63 9.41 7.75
C ASP A 60 -20.09 9.05 9.18
N GLY A 61 -19.99 10.01 10.10
CA GLY A 61 -20.26 9.84 11.51
C GLY A 61 -19.01 9.57 12.36
N ILE A 62 -17.85 9.29 11.75
CA ILE A 62 -16.59 9.06 12.49
C ILE A 62 -16.12 10.34 13.20
N GLU A 63 -16.46 11.51 12.68
CA GLU A 63 -16.11 12.82 13.23
C GLU A 63 -16.65 13.03 14.65
N LYS A 64 -17.66 12.26 15.05
CA LYS A 64 -18.26 12.31 16.38
C LYS A 64 -17.43 11.60 17.44
N PHE A 65 -16.52 10.71 17.04
CA PHE A 65 -15.66 9.92 17.92
C PHE A 65 -14.36 10.68 18.24
N THR A 66 -14.50 11.78 18.99
CA THR A 66 -13.39 12.73 19.25
C THR A 66 -12.28 12.18 20.14
N SER A 67 -12.56 11.13 20.91
CA SER A 67 -11.63 10.48 21.85
C SER A 67 -11.03 9.18 21.30
N LEU A 68 -11.23 8.90 20.01
CA LEU A 68 -10.89 7.61 19.42
C LEU A 68 -9.38 7.44 19.22
N GLU A 69 -8.84 6.37 19.79
CA GLU A 69 -7.43 5.99 19.76
C GLU A 69 -7.17 4.77 18.83
N GLU A 70 -8.12 3.84 18.76
CA GLU A 70 -8.04 2.63 17.95
C GLU A 70 -9.27 2.44 17.06
N LEU A 71 -9.06 2.26 15.76
CA LEU A 71 -10.10 2.05 14.76
C LEU A 71 -9.81 0.81 13.92
N ILE A 72 -10.71 -0.17 13.99
CA ILE A 72 -10.62 -1.43 13.24
C ILE A 72 -11.78 -1.47 12.24
N LEU A 73 -11.43 -1.56 10.96
CA LEU A 73 -12.35 -1.50 9.82
C LEU A 73 -12.11 -2.67 8.85
N ASP A 74 -11.68 -3.82 9.37
CA ASP A 74 -11.28 -4.95 8.55
C ASP A 74 -12.49 -5.58 7.85
N ASN A 75 -12.30 -6.11 6.63
CA ASN A 75 -13.35 -6.75 5.83
C ASN A 75 -14.57 -5.83 5.62
N ASN A 76 -14.34 -4.66 5.02
CA ASN A 76 -15.37 -3.70 4.61
C ASN A 76 -15.24 -3.37 3.11
N LEU A 77 -15.97 -2.37 2.62
CA LEU A 77 -15.98 -1.95 1.22
C LEU A 77 -15.33 -0.58 0.98
N LEU A 78 -14.50 -0.12 1.92
CA LEU A 78 -13.83 1.18 1.85
C LEU A 78 -12.91 1.21 0.62
N ASN A 79 -13.02 2.27 -0.17
CA ASN A 79 -12.21 2.48 -1.37
C ASN A 79 -11.48 3.82 -1.29
N ASP A 80 -10.83 4.24 -2.37
CA ASP A 80 -10.02 5.46 -2.42
C ASP A 80 -10.83 6.76 -2.18
N SER A 81 -12.16 6.70 -2.10
CA SER A 81 -13.02 7.81 -1.66
C SER A 81 -12.99 8.06 -0.15
N ILE A 82 -12.40 7.16 0.66
CA ILE A 82 -12.36 7.24 2.11
C ILE A 82 -11.91 8.61 2.63
N GLN A 83 -12.68 9.19 3.56
CA GLN A 83 -12.38 10.46 4.20
C GLN A 83 -12.28 10.29 5.71
N PHE A 84 -11.06 10.35 6.25
CA PHE A 84 -10.83 10.56 7.68
C PHE A 84 -11.08 12.02 8.08
N SER A 85 -11.63 12.20 9.29
CA SER A 85 -11.64 13.49 9.99
C SER A 85 -10.36 13.67 10.79
N PHE A 86 -9.99 14.92 11.08
CA PHE A 86 -8.82 15.22 11.91
C PHE A 86 -8.98 14.59 13.29
N ASN A 87 -8.13 13.62 13.61
CA ASN A 87 -8.09 12.93 14.90
C ASN A 87 -6.62 12.79 15.36
N PRO A 88 -6.16 13.65 16.28
CA PRO A 88 -4.80 13.59 16.79
C PRO A 88 -4.58 12.47 17.82
N LEU A 89 -5.63 11.82 18.32
CA LEU A 89 -5.52 10.74 19.32
C LEU A 89 -5.37 9.36 18.65
N LEU A 90 -5.86 9.21 17.42
CA LEU A 90 -5.80 7.95 16.69
C LEU A 90 -4.36 7.50 16.49
N HIS A 91 -4.01 6.37 17.10
CA HIS A 91 -2.70 5.76 16.98
C HIS A 91 -2.73 4.36 16.37
N THR A 92 -3.89 3.70 16.33
CA THR A 92 -4.06 2.37 15.71
C THR A 92 -5.16 2.40 14.67
N LEU A 93 -4.82 1.99 13.44
CA LEU A 93 -5.75 1.88 12.33
C LEU A 93 -5.55 0.55 11.59
N SER A 94 -6.61 -0.24 11.49
CA SER A 94 -6.63 -1.46 10.69
C SER A 94 -7.67 -1.32 9.58
N LEU A 95 -7.24 -1.53 8.34
CA LEU A 95 -8.06 -1.42 7.13
C LEU A 95 -7.93 -2.69 6.28
N ASN A 96 -7.69 -3.85 6.88
CA ASN A 96 -7.41 -5.07 6.14
C ASN A 96 -8.60 -5.47 5.26
N LYS A 97 -8.33 -6.06 4.09
CA LYS A 97 -9.36 -6.59 3.17
C LYS A 97 -10.44 -5.57 2.83
N ASN A 98 -10.02 -4.37 2.43
CA ASN A 98 -10.87 -3.34 1.85
C ASN A 98 -10.57 -3.21 0.34
N LYS A 99 -11.08 -2.17 -0.32
CA LYS A 99 -10.94 -1.89 -1.75
C LYS A 99 -10.03 -0.70 -2.04
N LEU A 100 -9.01 -0.50 -1.20
CA LEU A 100 -8.04 0.59 -1.37
C LEU A 100 -7.05 0.22 -2.48
N ALA A 101 -6.85 1.12 -3.44
CA ALA A 101 -5.93 0.91 -4.56
C ALA A 101 -4.88 2.03 -4.64
N ASP A 102 -5.23 3.28 -4.37
CA ASP A 102 -4.31 4.42 -4.35
C ASP A 102 -3.66 4.59 -2.97
N LEU A 103 -2.52 3.89 -2.80
CA LEU A 103 -1.70 4.01 -1.59
C LEU A 103 -1.24 5.46 -1.32
N ASN A 104 -0.92 6.24 -2.35
CA ASN A 104 -0.37 7.58 -2.15
C ASN A 104 -1.41 8.52 -1.57
N LYS A 105 -2.59 8.52 -2.18
CA LYS A 105 -3.74 9.31 -1.71
C LYS A 105 -4.08 8.96 -0.26
N LEU A 106 -4.09 7.67 0.08
CA LEU A 106 -4.32 7.22 1.45
C LEU A 106 -3.26 7.76 2.42
N LEU A 107 -1.97 7.59 2.12
CA LEU A 107 -0.89 8.03 3.00
C LEU A 107 -0.85 9.57 3.14
N ASP A 108 -1.10 10.30 2.06
CA ASP A 108 -1.25 11.77 2.08
C ASP A 108 -2.37 12.19 3.02
N HIS A 109 -3.51 11.50 2.97
CA HIS A 109 -4.65 11.80 3.83
C HIS A 109 -4.37 11.46 5.29
N LEU A 110 -3.85 10.26 5.56
CA LEU A 110 -3.52 9.80 6.91
C LEU A 110 -2.46 10.69 7.59
N SER A 111 -1.43 11.12 6.85
CA SER A 111 -0.39 11.99 7.42
C SER A 111 -0.93 13.34 7.92
N LYS A 112 -2.02 13.84 7.31
CA LYS A 112 -2.66 15.11 7.68
C LYS A 112 -3.72 14.93 8.77
N MET A 113 -4.54 13.89 8.65
CA MET A 113 -5.70 13.69 9.53
C MET A 113 -5.36 12.93 10.81
N CYS A 114 -4.36 12.05 10.78
CA CYS A 114 -4.00 11.17 11.89
C CYS A 114 -2.50 11.28 12.22
N PRO A 115 -2.03 12.46 12.70
CA PRO A 115 -0.59 12.75 12.82
C PRO A 115 0.15 11.85 13.83
N ASN A 116 -0.56 11.24 14.78
CA ASN A 116 0.03 10.37 15.82
C ASN A 116 -0.10 8.87 15.51
N LEU A 117 -0.40 8.50 14.26
CA LEU A 117 -0.56 7.11 13.86
C LEU A 117 0.73 6.29 14.09
N ARG A 118 0.60 5.17 14.80
CA ARG A 118 1.70 4.28 15.21
C ARG A 118 1.54 2.85 14.71
N PHE A 119 0.30 2.40 14.50
CA PHE A 119 -0.02 1.07 13.98
C PHE A 119 -0.92 1.24 12.76
N LEU A 120 -0.50 0.67 11.65
CA LEU A 120 -1.27 0.63 10.40
C LEU A 120 -1.25 -0.79 9.85
N SER A 121 -2.40 -1.28 9.38
CA SER A 121 -2.49 -2.54 8.66
C SER A 121 -3.34 -2.39 7.41
N LEU A 122 -2.79 -2.75 6.25
CA LEU A 122 -3.42 -2.62 4.93
C LEU A 122 -3.49 -3.96 4.18
N LEU A 123 -3.23 -5.08 4.84
CA LEU A 123 -3.18 -6.41 4.24
C LEU A 123 -4.48 -6.73 3.47
N GLY A 124 -4.33 -7.35 2.29
CA GLY A 124 -5.47 -7.74 1.46
C GLY A 124 -6.17 -6.59 0.74
N ASN A 125 -5.57 -5.40 0.65
CA ASN A 125 -5.98 -4.32 -0.26
C ASN A 125 -5.18 -4.36 -1.55
N SER A 126 -5.72 -3.83 -2.66
CA SER A 126 -4.97 -3.70 -3.92
C SER A 126 -3.75 -2.77 -3.79
N ALA A 127 -3.81 -1.80 -2.87
CA ALA A 127 -2.72 -0.88 -2.53
C ALA A 127 -1.55 -1.57 -1.80
N CYS A 128 -1.78 -2.75 -1.20
CA CYS A 128 -0.78 -3.52 -0.48
C CYS A 128 -0.40 -4.75 -1.33
N PRO A 129 0.81 -4.82 -1.90
CA PRO A 129 1.25 -6.02 -2.60
C PRO A 129 1.35 -7.16 -1.58
N ASP A 130 0.41 -8.10 -1.63
CA ASP A 130 0.48 -9.31 -0.81
C ASP A 130 1.33 -10.36 -1.54
N GLN A 131 2.20 -11.03 -0.78
CA GLN A 131 3.04 -12.16 -1.20
C GLN A 131 2.21 -13.33 -1.74
N LEU A 132 0.91 -13.38 -1.42
CA LEU A 132 -0.01 -14.47 -1.80
C LEU A 132 -0.96 -14.13 -2.95
N SER A 133 -1.04 -12.87 -3.37
CA SER A 133 -2.13 -12.38 -4.25
C SER A 133 -1.81 -12.41 -5.74
N HIS A 134 -0.54 -12.32 -6.12
CA HIS A 134 -0.13 -12.31 -7.52
C HIS A 134 1.17 -13.11 -7.67
N THR A 135 1.20 -14.02 -8.64
CA THR A 135 2.37 -14.85 -8.99
C THR A 135 3.59 -14.05 -9.43
N ASP A 136 3.40 -12.76 -9.71
CA ASP A 136 4.44 -11.82 -10.18
C ASP A 136 4.97 -10.90 -9.07
N ASN A 137 4.39 -10.91 -7.86
CA ASN A 137 4.86 -10.10 -6.73
C ASN A 137 5.95 -10.87 -5.98
N ASP A 138 7.22 -10.54 -6.23
CA ASP A 138 8.33 -11.08 -5.44
C ASP A 138 8.39 -10.43 -4.04
N GLU A 139 9.10 -11.08 -3.10
CA GLU A 139 9.40 -10.54 -1.76
C GLU A 139 9.91 -9.09 -1.77
N ASP A 140 10.60 -8.71 -2.84
CA ASP A 140 11.16 -7.38 -3.01
C ASP A 140 10.08 -6.30 -3.17
N ASP A 141 8.93 -6.62 -3.75
CA ASP A 141 7.83 -5.65 -3.89
C ASP A 141 7.21 -5.30 -2.55
N TYR A 142 7.03 -6.29 -1.66
CA TYR A 142 6.58 -6.03 -0.31
C TYR A 142 7.61 -5.20 0.46
N LYS A 143 8.91 -5.49 0.33
CA LYS A 143 9.98 -4.67 0.95
C LYS A 143 9.93 -3.23 0.46
N ARG A 144 9.79 -3.00 -0.85
CA ARG A 144 9.66 -1.65 -1.44
C ARG A 144 8.45 -0.90 -0.88
N TYR A 145 7.27 -1.53 -0.93
CA TYR A 145 6.03 -1.01 -0.35
C TYR A 145 6.23 -0.63 1.13
N ARG A 146 6.77 -1.56 1.92
CA ARG A 146 6.96 -1.37 3.36
C ARG A 146 7.85 -0.17 3.66
N ARG A 147 8.99 -0.06 2.97
CA ARG A 147 9.90 1.08 3.10
C ARG A 147 9.26 2.40 2.65
N TYR A 148 8.46 2.36 1.60
CA TYR A 148 7.72 3.53 1.12
C TYR A 148 6.72 4.04 2.16
N VAL A 149 5.91 3.15 2.75
CA VAL A 149 4.96 3.52 3.81
C VAL A 149 5.68 4.09 5.03
N ILE A 150 6.78 3.47 5.47
CA ILE A 150 7.59 3.96 6.60
C ILE A 150 8.16 5.36 6.32
N TYR A 151 8.61 5.62 5.09
CA TYR A 151 9.08 6.95 4.69
C TYR A 151 7.97 7.99 4.75
N ARG A 152 6.76 7.66 4.28
CA ARG A 152 5.61 8.56 4.26
C ARG A 152 5.00 8.80 5.64
N LEU A 153 5.08 7.81 6.53
CA LEU A 153 4.59 7.85 7.91
C LEU A 153 5.74 7.62 8.90
N PRO A 154 6.61 8.63 9.11
CA PRO A 154 7.85 8.46 9.84
C PRO A 154 7.67 8.15 11.33
N HIS A 155 6.47 8.26 11.92
CA HIS A 155 6.23 7.91 13.32
C HIS A 155 5.66 6.51 13.53
N LEU A 156 5.43 5.77 12.45
CA LEU A 156 4.86 4.42 12.49
C LEU A 156 5.78 3.45 13.23
N LYS A 157 5.23 2.66 14.14
CA LYS A 157 5.92 1.65 14.95
C LYS A 157 5.65 0.23 14.47
N PHE A 158 4.47 -0.02 13.90
CA PHE A 158 4.07 -1.31 13.36
C PHE A 158 3.33 -1.10 12.04
N LEU A 159 3.65 -1.95 11.06
CA LEU A 159 3.01 -2.01 9.76
C LEU A 159 2.69 -3.46 9.44
N ASP A 160 1.43 -3.75 9.10
CA ASP A 160 0.94 -5.07 8.72
C ASP A 160 1.36 -6.15 9.74
N SER A 161 1.01 -5.93 11.01
CA SER A 161 1.31 -6.85 12.12
C SER A 161 2.79 -7.04 12.48
N THR A 162 3.72 -6.35 11.82
CA THR A 162 5.16 -6.47 12.10
C THR A 162 5.78 -5.14 12.53
N LYS A 163 6.66 -5.21 13.55
CA LYS A 163 7.33 -4.04 14.12
C LYS A 163 8.28 -3.41 13.09
N VAL A 164 8.27 -2.09 12.98
CA VAL A 164 9.21 -1.32 12.17
C VAL A 164 10.58 -1.34 12.85
N THR A 165 11.60 -1.88 12.19
CA THR A 165 12.96 -1.91 12.75
C THR A 165 13.74 -0.62 12.47
N ALA A 166 14.82 -0.40 13.22
CA ALA A 166 15.69 0.76 13.01
C ALA A 166 16.41 0.71 11.65
N GLU A 167 16.71 -0.48 11.14
CA GLU A 167 17.29 -0.67 9.81
C GLU A 167 16.28 -0.26 8.73
N GLU A 168 15.04 -0.71 8.87
CA GLU A 168 13.97 -0.35 7.94
C GLU A 168 13.79 1.16 7.82
N ARG A 169 13.85 1.84 8.97
CA ARG A 169 13.72 3.28 9.06
C ARG A 169 14.90 4.02 8.44
N ARG A 170 16.13 3.53 8.64
CA ARG A 170 17.32 4.12 8.00
C ARG A 170 17.24 3.99 6.48
N ASP A 171 16.86 2.82 5.99
CA ASP A 171 16.73 2.56 4.55
C ASP A 171 15.59 3.39 3.93
N ALA A 172 14.43 3.44 4.58
CA ALA A 172 13.30 4.27 4.17
C ALA A 172 13.67 5.76 4.11
N ASN A 173 14.43 6.28 5.08
CA ASN A 173 14.88 7.67 5.06
C ASN A 173 15.87 7.97 3.93
N GLN A 174 16.70 7.00 3.54
CA GLN A 174 17.69 7.18 2.47
C GLN A 174 17.09 7.05 1.07
N ARG A 175 16.18 6.09 0.88
CA ARG A 175 15.73 5.66 -0.46
C ARG A 175 14.22 5.73 -0.65
N GLY A 176 13.44 5.90 0.41
CA GLY A 176 11.98 5.80 0.40
C GLY A 176 11.29 6.68 -0.62
N GLN A 177 11.80 7.88 -0.90
CA GLN A 177 11.21 8.77 -1.91
C GLN A 177 11.18 8.17 -3.33
N TYR A 178 12.08 7.21 -3.63
CA TYR A 178 12.18 6.54 -4.92
C TYR A 178 11.46 5.18 -4.96
N LEU A 179 10.88 4.74 -3.84
CA LEU A 179 10.20 3.45 -3.72
C LEU A 179 8.69 3.54 -4.00
N LYS A 180 8.24 4.68 -4.54
CA LYS A 180 6.87 4.84 -5.02
C LYS A 180 6.64 3.88 -6.18
N THR A 181 5.87 2.82 -5.93
CA THR A 181 5.46 1.90 -7.00
C THR A 181 4.46 2.60 -7.91
N ILE A 182 4.82 2.74 -9.18
CA ILE A 182 3.90 3.13 -10.25
C ILE A 182 3.58 1.84 -10.98
N ARG A 183 2.35 1.35 -10.87
CA ARG A 183 1.85 0.29 -11.74
C ARG A 183 1.28 0.99 -12.97
N PRO A 184 1.89 0.87 -14.16
CA PRO A 184 1.26 1.36 -15.36
C PRO A 184 -0.06 0.63 -15.54
N ASP A 185 -1.13 1.35 -15.85
CA ASP A 185 -2.40 0.74 -16.18
C ASP A 185 -2.16 -0.25 -17.33
N GLY A 186 -2.52 -1.52 -17.11
CA GLY A 186 -2.35 -2.61 -18.09
C GLY A 186 -3.11 -2.39 -19.41
N GLN A 187 -3.73 -1.23 -19.60
CA GLN A 187 -4.39 -0.82 -20.84
C GLN A 187 -3.45 -0.13 -21.84
N LEU A 188 -2.18 0.11 -21.50
CA LEU A 188 -1.22 0.81 -22.38
C LEU A 188 -0.12 -0.07 -22.99
N PHE A 189 -0.15 -1.39 -22.79
CA PHE A 189 0.71 -2.31 -23.53
C PHE A 189 -0.04 -2.86 -24.74
N ASP A 190 -0.22 -2.03 -25.77
CA ASP A 190 -0.51 -2.56 -27.10
C ASP A 190 0.79 -3.17 -27.64
N GLU A 191 0.95 -4.48 -27.47
CA GLU A 191 2.08 -5.24 -28.02
C GLU A 191 2.29 -5.00 -29.53
N ASN A 192 1.22 -4.61 -30.26
CA ASN A 192 1.34 -4.26 -31.67
C ASN A 192 2.02 -2.91 -31.90
N GLN A 193 1.88 -1.96 -30.98
CA GLN A 193 2.48 -0.63 -31.10
C GLN A 193 4.00 -0.69 -30.86
N GLU A 194 4.45 -1.44 -29.85
CA GLU A 194 5.89 -1.72 -29.64
C GLU A 194 6.50 -2.49 -30.82
N ARG A 195 5.82 -3.50 -31.37
CA ARG A 195 6.30 -4.22 -32.57
C ARG A 195 6.42 -3.30 -33.79
N ARG A 196 5.56 -2.29 -33.93
CA ARG A 196 5.63 -1.30 -35.02
C ARG A 196 6.76 -0.31 -34.80
N VAL A 197 6.90 0.23 -33.59
CA VAL A 197 7.99 1.17 -33.25
C VAL A 197 9.35 0.47 -33.30
N ALA A 198 9.47 -0.76 -32.82
CA ALA A 198 10.70 -1.55 -32.91
C ALA A 198 11.11 -1.83 -34.36
N ARG A 199 10.16 -2.04 -35.29
CA ARG A 199 10.42 -2.20 -36.73
C ARG A 199 10.84 -0.90 -37.42
N GLU A 200 10.38 0.25 -36.93
CA GLU A 200 10.74 1.56 -37.48
C GLU A 200 12.10 2.07 -36.96
N ILE A 201 12.49 1.70 -35.73
CA ILE A 201 13.72 2.19 -35.09
C ILE A 201 14.89 1.21 -35.23
N PHE A 202 14.62 -0.10 -35.27
CA PHE A 202 15.66 -1.12 -35.42
C PHE A 202 15.50 -1.85 -36.74
N THR A 203 16.52 -1.76 -37.61
CA THR A 203 16.73 -2.76 -38.64
C THR A 203 17.05 -4.08 -37.94
N PRO A 204 16.22 -5.13 -38.11
CA PRO A 204 16.52 -6.43 -37.51
C PRO A 204 17.88 -6.91 -38.01
N LEU A 205 18.57 -7.72 -37.20
CA LEU A 205 19.77 -8.40 -37.69
C LEU A 205 19.40 -9.16 -38.97
N PRO A 206 20.23 -9.07 -40.03
CA PRO A 206 19.99 -9.83 -41.24
C PRO A 206 19.85 -11.30 -40.87
N SER A 207 18.77 -11.92 -41.34
CA SER A 207 18.59 -13.35 -41.16
C SER A 207 19.69 -14.05 -41.93
N ASP A 208 20.71 -14.53 -41.22
CA ASP A 208 21.76 -15.37 -41.80
C ASP A 208 21.12 -16.64 -42.36
N THR A 209 20.71 -16.54 -43.61
CA THR A 209 20.21 -17.63 -44.44
C THR A 209 21.19 -17.81 -45.57
N ASN A 210 22.47 -18.01 -45.25
CA ASN A 210 23.45 -18.44 -46.25
C ASN A 210 24.38 -19.51 -45.67
N SER A 211 24.31 -20.66 -46.30
CA SER A 211 25.22 -21.80 -46.15
C SER A 211 26.69 -21.36 -46.14
N SER A 212 27.48 -22.02 -45.29
CA SER A 212 28.93 -21.88 -45.16
C SER A 212 29.62 -21.81 -46.53
N GLY A 213 30.12 -20.62 -46.91
CA GLY A 213 30.96 -20.45 -48.10
C GLY A 213 30.72 -19.18 -48.95
N SER A 214 29.64 -18.42 -48.74
CA SER A 214 29.38 -17.20 -49.52
C SER A 214 29.82 -15.93 -48.78
N HIS A 215 31.08 -15.53 -48.93
CA HIS A 215 31.53 -14.21 -48.48
C HIS A 215 31.16 -13.17 -49.56
N GLN A 216 30.17 -12.32 -49.28
CA GLN A 216 29.96 -11.08 -50.03
C GLN A 216 30.35 -9.92 -49.13
N GLY A 217 31.45 -9.23 -49.47
CA GLY A 217 31.85 -8.01 -48.78
C GLY A 217 30.83 -6.91 -49.02
N ALA A 218 30.21 -6.40 -47.96
CA ALA A 218 29.31 -5.26 -48.04
C ALA A 218 30.05 -3.97 -47.62
N TYR A 219 30.02 -2.96 -48.49
CA TYR A 219 30.50 -1.61 -48.16
C TYR A 219 29.35 -0.77 -47.60
N GLY A 220 29.40 -0.47 -46.31
CA GLY A 220 28.49 0.46 -45.64
C GLY A 220 29.17 1.81 -45.36
N LYS A 221 28.45 2.91 -45.57
CA LYS A 221 28.93 4.25 -45.18
C LYS A 221 28.67 4.44 -43.69
N LEU A 222 29.73 4.38 -42.88
CA LEU A 222 29.65 4.59 -41.43
C LEU A 222 29.13 6.00 -41.14
N ARG A 223 27.88 6.10 -40.68
CA ARG A 223 27.25 7.40 -40.34
C ARG A 223 27.73 7.98 -39.02
N HIS A 224 28.22 7.13 -38.11
CA HIS A 224 28.69 7.57 -36.80
C HIS A 224 29.88 6.73 -36.37
N LYS A 225 31.04 7.38 -36.17
CA LYS A 225 32.26 6.75 -35.65
C LYS A 225 32.37 7.07 -34.17
N TYR A 226 32.09 6.09 -33.32
CA TYR A 226 32.30 6.25 -31.89
C TYR A 226 33.80 6.27 -31.57
N THR A 227 34.34 7.46 -31.27
CA THR A 227 35.70 7.60 -30.78
C THR A 227 35.67 7.55 -29.26
N GLY A 228 35.70 6.34 -28.69
CA GLY A 228 35.58 6.08 -27.24
C GLY A 228 36.74 6.56 -26.36
N LYS A 229 37.37 7.69 -26.68
CA LYS A 229 38.44 8.28 -25.86
C LYS A 229 37.96 8.89 -24.54
N HIS A 230 36.64 9.08 -24.38
CA HIS A 230 36.04 9.71 -23.19
C HIS A 230 34.87 8.91 -22.59
N SER A 231 34.72 7.62 -22.92
CA SER A 231 33.69 6.80 -22.31
C SER A 231 34.08 6.39 -20.90
N GLU A 232 33.25 6.71 -19.92
CA GLU A 232 33.40 6.22 -18.55
C GLU A 232 33.43 4.68 -18.47
N GLY A 233 32.79 4.00 -19.43
CA GLY A 233 32.77 2.53 -19.53
C GLY A 233 34.08 1.89 -20.00
N ASN A 234 35.01 2.66 -20.57
CA ASN A 234 36.32 2.14 -21.01
C ASN A 234 37.37 2.15 -19.89
N ARG A 235 37.00 2.55 -18.67
CA ARG A 235 37.93 2.65 -17.54
C ARG A 235 38.46 1.30 -17.05
N PHE A 236 37.81 0.19 -17.43
CA PHE A 236 38.12 -1.15 -16.93
C PHE A 236 38.65 -2.14 -17.97
N ILE A 237 38.70 -1.75 -19.26
CA ILE A 237 39.26 -2.60 -20.31
C ILE A 237 40.80 -2.54 -20.23
N ARG A 238 41.44 -3.68 -19.94
CA ARG A 238 42.90 -3.80 -19.91
C ARG A 238 43.37 -4.38 -21.24
N ASN A 239 44.53 -3.93 -21.71
CA ASN A 239 45.13 -4.25 -23.03
C ASN A 239 45.43 -5.75 -23.30
N HIS A 240 44.96 -6.66 -22.47
CA HIS A 240 45.21 -8.11 -22.55
C HIS A 240 43.98 -8.83 -23.13
N GLU A 241 42.89 -8.10 -23.36
CA GLU A 241 41.59 -8.61 -23.85
C GLU A 241 41.23 -8.04 -25.25
N LEU A 242 42.20 -7.44 -25.95
CA LEU A 242 42.04 -6.90 -27.30
C LEU A 242 42.95 -7.63 -28.28
#